data_AF-A0A2M7IUL6-F1
#
_entry.id   AF-A0A2M7IUL6-F1
#
_cell.length_a   1.000
_cell.length_b   1.000
_cell.length_c   1.000
_cell.angle_alpha   90.00
_cell.angle_beta   90.00
_cell.angle_gamma   90.00
#
_symmetry.space_group_name_H-M   'P 1'
#
loop_
_entity.id
_entity.type
_entity.pdbx_description
1 polymer ?
#
loop_
_entity_poly.entity_id
_entity_poly.type
_entity_poly.pdbx_seq_one_letter_code
_entity_poly.pdbx_strand_id
1 'polypeptide(L)'
;FTEQLKYVQPWKSKRILWNSWRPGQNEIDQLLKVDTGQFNFLLGKSYTEIAAESRSMHKSQGFGVTASRTPRIEYFQFIEGDAAKTNLFEEVNTTWDRIKHGEKIGKQINEILQLFDFHDPSKSLPKLIELYAVIDKIENNYWVDIKRKELLSIIQSCAGLWMESLSSDYSAAPGDEVNVKTMLVNRSENIFKIKKIEFPSIPSDTVMNNKLEQDQLFTIESKIKIPDSYPISQPYWLVKEPTKGSFTILDQQKIGKAENDFSIPVNIYVSYGSVDLVFSIPLRYRWNDRVDGEHYRPFEVCPPVIANLNGKVAIFPDEKTKNIRIKLKSFSPNISGEVHLQTDGNWKDSPYSIPFSLKNKYDEQTYSFKITPPKNSGVSMLNVELNIDGKTYNKSFVEILHAHIKPQVYFPESKISLVKLDIKKFDDKIGYIMGSGDDVPECLQNIGY
;
A
#
# COMPACT_ATOMS: atom_id res chain seq x y z
N PHE A 1 -9.26 -30.44 7.26
CA PHE A 1 -8.57 -29.22 6.79
C PHE A 1 -8.74 -28.95 5.30
N THR A 2 -9.37 -29.82 4.49
CA THR A 2 -9.68 -29.49 3.08
C THR A 2 -10.60 -28.25 2.97
N GLU A 3 -11.44 -28.03 3.97
CA GLU A 3 -12.25 -26.84 4.16
C GLU A 3 -11.43 -25.53 4.27
N GLN A 4 -10.14 -25.61 4.63
CA GLN A 4 -9.24 -24.45 4.72
C GLN A 4 -8.53 -24.15 3.37
N LEU A 5 -8.66 -25.02 2.36
CA LEU A 5 -7.95 -24.92 1.08
C LEU A 5 -8.82 -24.32 -0.03
N LYS A 6 -9.83 -23.51 0.32
CA LYS A 6 -10.74 -22.90 -0.66
C LYS A 6 -10.03 -22.05 -1.71
N TYR A 7 -8.94 -21.37 -1.34
CA TYR A 7 -8.21 -20.41 -2.19
C TYR A 7 -6.80 -20.86 -2.54
N VAL A 8 -6.33 -21.99 -2.03
CA VAL A 8 -4.94 -22.43 -2.15
C VAL A 8 -4.89 -23.93 -2.39
N GLN A 9 -3.84 -24.39 -3.07
CA GLN A 9 -3.57 -25.80 -3.25
C GLN A 9 -2.43 -26.23 -2.31
N PRO A 10 -2.46 -27.46 -1.78
CA PRO A 10 -1.35 -27.97 -1.02
C PRO A 10 -0.12 -28.08 -1.93
N TRP A 11 1.04 -27.76 -1.39
CA TRP A 11 2.32 -27.97 -2.05
C TRP A 11 3.25 -28.70 -1.08
N LYS A 12 4.22 -29.43 -1.64
CA LYS A 12 5.24 -30.14 -0.87
C LYS A 12 6.58 -29.51 -1.14
N SER A 13 7.34 -29.21 -0.10
CA SER A 13 8.74 -28.81 -0.23
C SER A 13 9.55 -29.98 -0.82
N LYS A 14 10.40 -29.68 -1.81
CA LYS A 14 11.35 -30.66 -2.35
C LYS A 14 12.42 -30.99 -1.29
N ARG A 15 12.87 -29.97 -0.55
CA ARG A 15 13.84 -30.11 0.55
C ARG A 15 13.72 -28.99 1.57
N ILE A 16 14.12 -29.27 2.81
CA ILE A 16 14.22 -28.34 3.92
C ILE A 16 15.70 -28.23 4.30
N LEU A 17 16.17 -26.99 4.40
CA LEU A 17 17.57 -26.67 4.70
C LEU A 17 17.62 -25.68 5.86
N TRP A 18 18.60 -25.83 6.74
CA TRP A 18 18.91 -24.88 7.79
C TRP A 18 20.14 -24.06 7.41
N ASN A 19 20.06 -22.73 7.49
CA ASN A 19 21.24 -21.88 7.32
C ASN A 19 22.12 -22.00 8.58
N SER A 20 23.25 -22.72 8.43
CA SER A 20 24.23 -22.88 9.49
C SER A 20 25.20 -21.69 9.44
N TRP A 21 24.78 -20.57 10.00
CA TRP A 21 25.52 -19.29 10.01
C TRP A 21 26.88 -19.34 10.74
N ARG A 22 27.15 -20.40 11.53
CA ARG A 22 28.43 -20.69 12.21
C ARG A 22 28.69 -22.20 12.28
N PRO A 23 29.02 -22.85 11.15
CA PRO A 23 29.24 -24.29 11.14
C PRO A 23 30.57 -24.64 11.80
N GLY A 24 30.64 -25.83 12.40
CA GLY A 24 31.91 -26.37 12.89
C GLY A 24 32.86 -26.68 11.73
N GLN A 25 34.18 -26.56 11.94
CA GLN A 25 35.16 -26.71 10.85
C GLN A 25 35.15 -28.11 10.21
N ASN A 26 34.79 -29.14 10.98
CA ASN A 26 34.64 -30.51 10.49
C ASN A 26 33.32 -30.77 9.75
N GLU A 27 32.36 -29.84 9.80
CA GLU A 27 31.04 -29.98 9.18
C GLU A 27 31.00 -29.30 7.79
N ILE A 28 31.85 -28.30 7.57
CA ILE A 28 31.85 -27.43 6.37
C ILE A 28 31.82 -28.21 5.05
N ASP A 29 32.55 -29.33 4.96
CA ASP A 29 32.65 -30.11 3.72
C ASP A 29 31.40 -30.95 3.43
N GLN A 30 30.52 -31.12 4.41
CA GLN A 30 29.24 -31.81 4.27
C GLN A 30 28.08 -30.85 4.01
N LEU A 31 28.32 -29.55 4.08
CA LEU A 31 27.31 -28.51 3.91
C LEU A 31 27.29 -27.99 2.47
N LEU A 32 26.08 -27.67 2.00
CA LEU A 32 25.91 -26.94 0.75
C LEU A 32 26.41 -25.50 0.93
N LYS A 33 27.17 -25.01 -0.05
CA LYS A 33 27.81 -23.69 0.00
C LYS A 33 27.19 -22.78 -1.07
N VAL A 34 26.81 -21.57 -0.69
CA VAL A 34 26.31 -20.55 -1.63
C VAL A 34 27.05 -19.25 -1.39
N ASP A 35 27.62 -18.68 -2.44
CA ASP A 35 28.16 -17.32 -2.39
C ASP A 35 27.03 -16.30 -2.52
N THR A 36 26.73 -15.63 -1.41
CA THR A 36 25.73 -14.56 -1.32
C THR A 36 26.34 -13.17 -1.48
N GLY A 37 27.65 -13.07 -1.71
CA GLY A 37 28.40 -11.82 -1.93
C GLY A 37 28.83 -11.61 -3.37
N GLN A 38 28.34 -12.40 -4.32
CA GLN A 38 28.71 -12.31 -5.73
C GLN A 38 28.50 -10.91 -6.31
N PHE A 39 29.39 -10.54 -7.23
CA PHE A 39 29.30 -9.30 -8.00
C PHE A 39 28.34 -9.48 -9.19
N ASN A 40 27.34 -8.62 -9.28
CA ASN A 40 26.42 -8.58 -10.42
C ASN A 40 26.90 -7.52 -11.43
N PHE A 41 27.44 -7.97 -12.56
CA PHE A 41 27.97 -7.09 -13.61
C PHE A 41 26.93 -6.18 -14.25
N LEU A 42 25.65 -6.59 -14.31
CA LEU A 42 24.58 -5.77 -14.87
C LEU A 42 24.21 -4.61 -13.94
N LEU A 43 24.30 -4.82 -12.63
CA LEU A 43 24.01 -3.80 -11.62
C LEU A 43 25.25 -3.01 -11.18
N GLY A 44 26.44 -3.50 -11.49
CA GLY A 44 27.72 -2.92 -11.06
C GLY A 44 27.93 -2.98 -9.53
N LYS A 45 27.28 -3.92 -8.82
CA LYS A 45 27.32 -4.04 -7.36
C LYS A 45 27.37 -5.49 -6.90
N SER A 46 27.98 -5.74 -5.75
CA SER A 46 27.84 -7.02 -5.04
C SER A 46 26.50 -7.12 -4.31
N TYR A 47 25.99 -8.35 -4.15
CA TYR A 47 24.74 -8.57 -3.42
C TYR A 47 24.83 -8.16 -1.94
N THR A 48 26.02 -8.18 -1.34
CA THR A 48 26.27 -7.65 0.02
C THR A 48 26.19 -6.13 0.09
N GLU A 49 26.55 -5.41 -0.97
CA GLU A 49 26.32 -3.96 -1.06
C GLU A 49 24.82 -3.65 -1.12
N ILE A 50 24.08 -4.37 -1.97
CA ILE A 50 22.62 -4.24 -2.07
C ILE A 50 21.95 -4.56 -0.73
N ALA A 51 22.41 -5.59 -0.02
CA ALA A 51 21.90 -5.95 1.30
C ALA A 51 22.15 -4.86 2.35
N ALA A 52 23.31 -4.21 2.35
CA ALA A 52 23.63 -3.11 3.27
C ALA A 52 22.79 -1.86 2.98
N GLU A 53 22.56 -1.54 1.71
CA GLU A 53 21.64 -0.47 1.29
C GLU A 53 20.21 -0.76 1.75
N SER A 54 19.73 -1.99 1.54
CA SER A 54 18.42 -2.43 2.02
C SER A 54 18.29 -2.33 3.54
N ARG A 55 19.30 -2.80 4.30
CA ARG A 55 19.29 -2.71 5.77
C ARG A 55 19.27 -1.26 6.25
N SER A 56 19.90 -0.35 5.51
CA SER A 56 19.90 1.09 5.80
C SER A 56 18.54 1.77 5.55
N MET A 57 17.58 1.08 4.91
CA MET A 57 16.19 1.54 4.79
C MET A 57 15.34 1.26 6.04
N HIS A 58 15.84 0.50 7.01
CA HIS A 58 15.23 0.35 8.35
C HIS A 58 15.47 1.59 9.21
N LYS A 59 15.08 2.76 8.70
CA LYS A 59 15.45 4.07 9.25
C LYS A 59 14.90 4.30 10.67
N SER A 60 13.70 3.82 10.97
CA SER A 60 13.10 3.93 12.30
C SER A 60 13.82 3.13 13.38
N GLN A 61 14.56 2.08 13.01
CA GLN A 61 15.29 1.20 13.94
C GLN A 61 16.78 1.55 14.03
N GLY A 62 17.29 2.42 13.17
CA GLY A 62 18.71 2.79 13.14
C GLY A 62 19.64 1.64 12.71
N PHE A 63 19.19 0.77 11.79
CA PHE A 63 19.95 -0.43 11.39
C PHE A 63 20.97 -0.22 10.26
N GLY A 64 21.34 1.02 9.95
CA GLY A 64 22.35 1.31 8.93
C GLY A 64 23.66 0.56 9.19
N VAL A 65 24.26 0.01 8.13
CA VAL A 65 25.53 -0.73 8.20
C VAL A 65 26.42 -0.47 7.01
N THR A 66 27.73 -0.63 7.21
CA THR A 66 28.72 -0.59 6.15
C THR A 66 28.61 -1.81 5.23
N ALA A 67 28.67 -1.57 3.92
CA ALA A 67 28.69 -2.63 2.92
C ALA A 67 30.01 -3.42 2.91
N SER A 68 29.91 -4.73 2.63
CA SER A 68 31.04 -5.58 2.25
C SER A 68 31.07 -5.77 0.74
N ARG A 69 32.27 -5.92 0.17
CA ARG A 69 32.53 -6.07 -1.28
C ARG A 69 33.23 -7.38 -1.64
N THR A 70 33.35 -8.28 -0.68
CA THR A 70 33.98 -9.59 -0.86
C THR A 70 32.91 -10.68 -0.97
N PRO A 71 33.23 -11.81 -1.62
CA PRO A 71 32.41 -13.01 -1.56
C PRO A 71 31.99 -13.35 -0.12
N ARG A 72 30.78 -13.88 0.04
CA ARG A 72 30.21 -14.24 1.33
C ARG A 72 29.56 -15.61 1.24
N ILE A 73 30.34 -16.64 1.60
CA ILE A 73 29.89 -18.02 1.59
C ILE A 73 28.97 -18.27 2.79
N GLU A 74 27.73 -18.65 2.48
CA GLU A 74 26.74 -19.16 3.43
C GLU A 74 26.66 -20.68 3.33
N TYR A 75 26.41 -21.33 4.47
CA TYR A 75 26.39 -22.78 4.58
C TYR A 75 24.99 -23.28 4.92
N PHE A 76 24.56 -24.35 4.24
CA PHE A 76 23.22 -24.91 4.39
C PHE A 76 23.29 -26.39 4.75
N GLN A 77 22.73 -26.71 5.91
CA GLN A 77 22.59 -28.08 6.39
C GLN A 77 21.29 -28.69 5.87
N PHE A 78 21.37 -29.90 5.33
CA PHE A 78 20.19 -30.66 4.95
C PHE A 78 19.44 -31.15 6.20
N ILE A 79 18.12 -30.90 6.23
CA ILE A 79 17.25 -31.31 7.33
C ILE A 79 16.30 -32.42 6.89
N GLU A 80 15.59 -32.24 5.77
CA GLU A 80 14.58 -33.21 5.31
C GLU A 80 14.29 -33.07 3.80
N GLY A 81 13.72 -34.12 3.19
CA GLY A 81 13.29 -34.16 1.78
C GLY A 81 14.32 -34.82 0.85
N ASP A 82 14.42 -34.31 -0.37
CA ASP A 82 15.35 -34.83 -1.38
C ASP A 82 16.70 -34.11 -1.24
N ALA A 83 17.74 -34.86 -0.87
CA ALA A 83 19.08 -34.31 -0.69
C ALA A 83 19.63 -33.68 -1.98
N ALA A 84 20.44 -32.63 -1.82
CA ALA A 84 21.22 -32.02 -2.89
C ALA A 84 22.71 -32.07 -2.54
N LYS A 85 23.59 -32.13 -3.55
CA LYS A 85 25.03 -32.31 -3.36
C LYS A 85 25.86 -31.07 -3.66
N THR A 86 25.50 -30.32 -4.69
CA THR A 86 26.28 -29.19 -5.19
C THR A 86 25.50 -27.88 -5.15
N ASN A 87 24.20 -27.91 -5.45
CA ASN A 87 23.36 -26.72 -5.55
C ASN A 87 22.03 -26.89 -4.81
N LEU A 88 21.58 -25.83 -4.14
CA LEU A 88 20.30 -25.78 -3.42
C LEU A 88 19.09 -26.13 -4.31
N PHE A 89 19.21 -25.91 -5.62
CA PHE A 89 18.13 -26.12 -6.59
C PHE A 89 18.29 -27.37 -7.46
N GLU A 90 19.17 -28.32 -7.11
CA GLU A 90 19.27 -29.60 -7.84
C GLU A 90 17.91 -30.29 -8.00
N GLU A 91 17.61 -30.81 -9.18
CA GLU A 91 16.34 -31.47 -9.51
C GLU A 91 15.07 -30.61 -9.31
N VAL A 92 15.21 -29.30 -9.13
CA VAL A 92 14.08 -28.37 -9.13
C VAL A 92 13.90 -27.85 -10.55
N ASN A 93 12.83 -28.25 -11.22
CA ASN A 93 12.52 -27.74 -12.55
C ASN A 93 12.04 -26.28 -12.47
N THR A 94 12.91 -25.34 -12.82
CA THR A 94 12.62 -23.91 -12.87
C THR A 94 12.26 -23.41 -14.28
N THR A 95 12.25 -24.28 -15.29
CA THR A 95 11.96 -23.93 -16.68
C THR A 95 10.46 -23.90 -16.97
N TRP A 96 10.10 -23.45 -18.18
CA TRP A 96 8.72 -23.46 -18.65
C TRP A 96 8.16 -24.87 -18.90
N ASP A 97 9.03 -25.88 -19.04
CA ASP A 97 8.61 -27.27 -19.32
C ASP A 97 7.81 -27.90 -18.16
N ARG A 98 7.84 -27.27 -16.97
CA ARG A 98 7.01 -27.66 -15.83
C ARG A 98 5.51 -27.38 -16.04
N ILE A 99 5.16 -26.54 -17.01
CA ILE A 99 3.77 -26.18 -17.34
C ILE A 99 3.40 -26.90 -18.64
N LYS A 100 2.16 -27.40 -18.71
CA LYS A 100 1.62 -28.01 -19.92
C LYS A 100 1.77 -27.04 -21.11
N HIS A 101 2.34 -27.52 -22.21
CA HIS A 101 2.66 -26.72 -23.42
C HIS A 101 3.73 -25.62 -23.24
N GLY A 102 4.46 -25.60 -22.12
CA GLY A 102 5.46 -24.58 -21.84
C GLY A 102 6.75 -24.66 -22.66
N GLU A 103 7.07 -25.80 -23.27
CA GLU A 103 8.26 -25.96 -24.13
C GLU A 103 8.27 -24.94 -25.29
N LYS A 104 7.09 -24.68 -25.88
CA LYS A 104 6.93 -23.68 -26.95
C LYS A 104 7.26 -22.27 -26.45
N ILE A 105 6.84 -21.93 -25.24
CA ILE A 105 7.10 -20.64 -24.58
C ILE A 105 8.60 -20.49 -24.34
N GLY A 106 9.25 -21.54 -23.81
CA GLY A 106 10.70 -21.56 -23.60
C GLY A 106 11.50 -21.33 -24.90
N LYS A 107 11.11 -22.00 -25.99
CA LYS A 107 11.75 -21.79 -27.31
C LYS A 107 11.57 -20.36 -27.82
N GLN A 108 10.37 -19.78 -27.71
CA GLN A 108 10.11 -18.39 -28.12
C GLN A 108 10.92 -17.39 -27.28
N ILE A 109 11.02 -17.60 -25.96
CA ILE A 109 11.84 -16.76 -25.08
C ILE A 109 13.32 -16.82 -25.49
N ASN A 110 13.85 -18.02 -25.74
CA ASN A 110 15.25 -18.16 -26.16
C ASN A 110 15.52 -17.48 -27.50
N GLU A 111 14.59 -17.55 -28.44
CA GLU A 111 14.70 -16.84 -29.71
C GLU A 111 14.70 -15.30 -29.51
N ILE A 112 13.80 -14.78 -28.66
CA ILE A 112 13.77 -13.35 -28.31
C ILE A 112 15.09 -12.92 -27.68
N LEU A 113 15.64 -13.71 -26.75
CA LEU A 113 16.90 -13.41 -26.09
C LEU A 113 18.10 -13.43 -27.06
N GLN A 114 18.12 -14.35 -28.02
CA GLN A 114 19.18 -14.42 -29.05
C GLN A 114 19.16 -13.21 -29.99
N LEU A 115 17.97 -12.66 -30.26
CA LEU A 115 17.77 -11.51 -31.14
C LEU A 115 17.74 -10.17 -30.39
N PHE A 116 17.90 -10.18 -29.08
CA PHE A 116 17.79 -8.98 -28.26
C PHE A 116 18.92 -8.00 -28.59
N ASP A 117 18.52 -6.80 -29.01
CA ASP A 117 19.40 -5.66 -29.25
C ASP A 117 19.27 -4.67 -28.09
N PHE A 118 20.32 -4.53 -27.29
CA PHE A 118 20.28 -3.62 -26.14
C PHE A 118 20.34 -2.13 -26.54
N HIS A 119 20.77 -1.82 -27.77
CA HIS A 119 20.74 -0.46 -28.30
C HIS A 119 19.35 -0.09 -28.85
N ASP A 120 18.58 -1.08 -29.28
CA ASP A 120 17.19 -0.91 -29.73
C ASP A 120 16.30 -2.08 -29.25
N PRO A 121 15.87 -2.06 -27.98
CA PRO A 121 15.01 -3.10 -27.42
C PRO A 121 13.66 -3.23 -28.14
N SER A 122 13.23 -2.19 -28.88
CA SER A 122 11.94 -2.17 -29.55
C SER A 122 11.84 -3.18 -30.70
N LYS A 123 12.98 -3.61 -31.26
CA LYS A 123 13.06 -4.71 -32.25
C LYS A 123 12.51 -6.03 -31.73
N SER A 124 12.48 -6.23 -30.40
CA SER A 124 11.93 -7.44 -29.79
C SER A 124 10.40 -7.46 -29.74
N LEU A 125 9.73 -6.30 -29.95
CA LEU A 125 8.29 -6.16 -29.74
C LEU A 125 7.43 -7.12 -30.56
N PRO A 126 7.65 -7.34 -31.87
CA PRO A 126 6.82 -8.27 -32.64
C PRO A 126 6.78 -9.67 -32.00
N LYS A 127 7.94 -10.22 -31.62
CA LYS A 127 8.04 -11.54 -30.99
C LYS A 127 7.53 -11.55 -29.55
N LEU A 128 7.72 -10.47 -28.79
CA LEU A 128 7.16 -10.35 -27.44
C LEU A 128 5.62 -10.31 -27.45
N ILE A 129 5.02 -9.63 -28.43
CA ILE A 129 3.56 -9.58 -28.61
C ILE A 129 3.01 -10.94 -29.02
N GLU A 130 3.70 -11.65 -29.92
CA GLU A 130 3.35 -13.04 -30.27
C GLU A 130 3.41 -13.96 -29.04
N LEU A 131 4.47 -13.84 -28.23
CA LEU A 131 4.61 -14.58 -26.98
C LEU A 131 3.49 -14.26 -26.01
N TYR A 132 3.13 -12.98 -25.86
CA TYR A 132 2.01 -12.54 -25.03
C TYR A 132 0.70 -13.20 -25.47
N ALA A 133 0.40 -13.20 -26.78
CA ALA A 133 -0.79 -13.85 -27.32
C ALA A 133 -0.82 -15.37 -27.13
N VAL A 134 0.35 -16.02 -27.00
CA VAL A 134 0.45 -17.45 -26.64
C VAL A 134 0.15 -17.65 -25.16
N ILE A 135 0.78 -16.88 -24.28
CA ILE A 135 0.59 -16.99 -22.83
C ILE A 135 -0.85 -16.63 -22.43
N ASP A 136 -1.47 -15.67 -23.11
CA ASP A 136 -2.82 -15.22 -22.82
C ASP A 136 -3.89 -16.31 -23.02
N LYS A 137 -3.60 -17.31 -23.86
CA LYS A 137 -4.48 -18.47 -24.11
C LYS A 137 -4.32 -19.60 -23.09
N ILE A 138 -3.37 -19.50 -22.18
CA ILE A 138 -3.13 -20.52 -21.16
C ILE A 138 -4.11 -20.31 -20.02
N GLU A 139 -4.70 -21.41 -19.54
CA GLU A 139 -5.58 -21.38 -18.37
C GLU A 139 -4.89 -20.69 -17.20
N ASN A 140 -5.63 -19.78 -16.58
CA ASN A 140 -5.04 -18.90 -15.60
C ASN A 140 -4.69 -19.65 -14.32
N ASN A 141 -3.46 -19.44 -13.86
CA ASN A 141 -3.00 -19.92 -12.57
C ASN A 141 -2.02 -18.89 -11.99
N TYR A 142 -1.64 -19.09 -10.73
CA TYR A 142 -0.74 -18.20 -10.00
C TYR A 142 0.50 -17.76 -10.80
N TRP A 143 1.18 -18.69 -11.48
CA TRP A 143 2.38 -18.37 -12.24
C TRP A 143 2.09 -17.73 -13.58
N VAL A 144 1.05 -18.18 -14.30
CA VAL A 144 0.67 -17.59 -15.59
C VAL A 144 0.27 -16.13 -15.41
N ASP A 145 -0.47 -15.80 -14.35
CA ASP A 145 -0.82 -14.41 -14.01
C ASP A 145 0.40 -13.51 -13.79
N ILE A 146 1.34 -13.98 -12.97
CA ILE A 146 2.58 -13.24 -12.67
C ILE A 146 3.39 -13.05 -13.96
N LYS A 147 3.59 -14.12 -14.73
CA LYS A 147 4.42 -14.09 -15.94
C LYS A 147 3.79 -13.28 -17.07
N ARG A 148 2.46 -13.25 -17.17
CA ARG A 148 1.74 -12.37 -18.11
C ARG A 148 1.99 -10.90 -17.76
N LYS A 149 1.90 -10.53 -16.48
CA LYS A 149 2.16 -9.15 -16.01
C LYS A 149 3.63 -8.74 -16.20
N GLU A 150 4.58 -9.63 -15.90
CA GLU A 150 6.00 -9.40 -16.15
C GLU A 150 6.27 -9.19 -17.66
N LEU A 151 5.73 -10.04 -18.52
CA LEU A 151 5.87 -9.90 -19.97
C LEU A 151 5.27 -8.59 -20.49
N LEU A 152 4.11 -8.19 -19.96
CA LEU A 152 3.48 -6.92 -20.31
C LEU A 152 4.38 -5.71 -19.91
N SER A 153 5.03 -5.79 -18.75
CA SER A 153 6.01 -4.77 -18.31
C SER A 153 7.26 -4.74 -19.20
N ILE A 154 7.73 -5.90 -19.67
CA ILE A 154 8.83 -5.99 -20.65
C ILE A 154 8.43 -5.34 -21.98
N ILE A 155 7.24 -5.66 -22.49
CA ILE A 155 6.68 -5.04 -23.71
C ILE A 155 6.61 -3.52 -23.55
N GLN A 156 6.08 -3.04 -22.42
CA GLN A 156 6.01 -1.61 -22.12
C GLN A 156 7.39 -0.95 -22.17
N SER A 157 8.38 -1.58 -21.54
CA SER A 157 9.75 -1.07 -21.43
C SER A 157 10.45 -1.06 -22.79
N CYS A 158 10.34 -2.16 -23.57
CA CYS A 158 10.91 -2.26 -24.91
C CYS A 158 10.31 -1.25 -25.89
N ALA A 159 9.02 -0.91 -25.74
CA ALA A 159 8.36 0.10 -26.56
C ALA A 159 8.64 1.54 -26.10
N GLY A 160 9.23 1.72 -24.91
CA GLY A 160 9.29 3.02 -24.25
C GLY A 160 7.90 3.63 -24.04
N LEU A 161 6.88 2.77 -23.86
CA LEU A 161 5.49 3.17 -23.63
C LEU A 161 5.35 3.75 -22.23
N TRP A 162 5.40 5.08 -22.15
CA TRP A 162 5.16 5.79 -20.90
C TRP A 162 3.68 6.13 -20.78
N MET A 163 3.12 5.89 -19.60
CA MET A 163 1.71 6.12 -19.32
C MET A 163 1.58 6.70 -17.92
N GLU A 164 0.71 7.68 -17.77
CA GLU A 164 0.47 8.36 -16.50
C GLU A 164 -0.99 8.79 -16.40
N SER A 165 -1.60 8.68 -15.22
CA SER A 165 -2.93 9.22 -14.94
C SER A 165 -2.89 10.08 -13.69
N LEU A 166 -3.25 11.35 -13.84
CA LEU A 166 -3.15 12.36 -12.80
C LEU A 166 -4.51 12.96 -12.46
N SER A 167 -4.74 13.23 -11.19
CA SER A 167 -5.78 14.14 -10.72
C SER A 167 -5.17 15.51 -10.39
N SER A 168 -5.99 16.56 -10.45
CA SER A 168 -5.61 17.92 -10.03
C SER A 168 -5.44 18.06 -8.51
N ASP A 169 -5.93 17.09 -7.74
CA ASP A 169 -5.86 17.05 -6.29
C ASP A 169 -5.52 15.62 -5.83
N TYR A 170 -5.10 15.47 -4.59
CA TYR A 170 -4.63 14.19 -4.08
C TYR A 170 -5.71 13.29 -3.48
N SER A 171 -6.88 13.84 -3.19
CA SER A 171 -7.97 13.08 -2.60
C SER A 171 -9.32 13.44 -3.19
N ALA A 172 -10.33 12.65 -2.90
CA ALA A 172 -11.75 12.99 -3.05
C ALA A 172 -12.59 12.08 -2.16
N ALA A 173 -13.83 12.44 -1.88
CA ALA A 173 -14.76 11.55 -1.18
C ALA A 173 -15.70 10.81 -2.13
N PRO A 174 -16.32 9.70 -1.69
CA PRO A 174 -17.47 9.13 -2.37
C PRO A 174 -18.54 10.21 -2.64
N GLY A 175 -19.02 10.27 -3.87
CA GLY A 175 -19.96 11.28 -4.36
C GLY A 175 -19.30 12.47 -5.10
N ASP A 176 -18.01 12.72 -4.87
CA ASP A 176 -17.27 13.82 -5.51
C ASP A 176 -16.99 13.54 -6.98
N GLU A 177 -16.84 14.63 -7.74
CA GLU A 177 -16.34 14.60 -9.12
C GLU A 177 -14.83 14.86 -9.15
N VAL A 178 -14.11 14.10 -9.96
CA VAL A 178 -12.66 14.17 -10.12
C VAL A 178 -12.31 14.37 -11.59
N ASN A 179 -11.54 15.41 -11.87
CA ASN A 179 -10.90 15.58 -13.18
C ASN A 179 -9.64 14.72 -13.25
N VAL A 180 -9.53 13.93 -14.30
CA VAL A 180 -8.43 13.00 -14.54
C VAL A 180 -7.79 13.31 -15.89
N LYS A 181 -6.48 13.48 -15.89
CA LYS A 181 -5.66 13.65 -17.09
C LYS A 181 -4.81 12.40 -17.28
N THR A 182 -5.09 11.63 -18.33
CA THR A 182 -4.28 10.47 -18.70
C THR A 182 -3.41 10.81 -19.90
N MET A 183 -2.11 10.54 -19.79
CA MET A 183 -1.10 10.85 -20.78
C MET A 183 -0.35 9.59 -21.19
N LEU A 184 -0.06 9.48 -22.48
CA LEU A 184 0.66 8.36 -23.07
C LEU A 184 1.72 8.87 -24.04
N VAL A 185 2.87 8.19 -24.10
CA VAL A 185 3.92 8.41 -25.10
C VAL A 185 4.40 7.05 -25.59
N ASN A 186 4.41 6.85 -26.90
CA ASN A 186 5.08 5.72 -27.55
C ASN A 186 6.43 6.21 -28.07
N ARG A 187 7.56 5.63 -27.63
CA ARG A 187 8.90 6.04 -28.09
C ARG A 187 9.49 5.12 -29.15
N SER A 188 8.72 4.14 -29.59
CA SER A 188 9.14 3.19 -30.62
C SER A 188 8.45 3.49 -31.95
N GLU A 189 9.06 3.05 -33.04
CA GLU A 189 8.47 3.10 -34.39
C GLU A 189 7.28 2.13 -34.55
N ASN A 190 7.08 1.26 -33.57
CA ASN A 190 6.02 0.27 -33.55
C ASN A 190 4.65 0.93 -33.37
N ILE A 191 3.66 0.48 -34.15
CA ILE A 191 2.35 1.14 -34.23
C ILE A 191 1.41 0.58 -33.15
N PHE A 192 1.21 1.37 -32.10
CA PHE A 192 0.19 1.13 -31.09
C PHE A 192 -1.05 1.99 -31.34
N LYS A 193 -2.23 1.48 -30.96
CA LYS A 193 -3.48 2.25 -30.94
C LYS A 193 -4.13 2.17 -29.57
N ILE A 194 -4.55 3.30 -29.02
CA ILE A 194 -5.37 3.32 -27.82
C ILE A 194 -6.84 3.05 -28.19
N LYS A 195 -7.46 2.12 -27.46
CA LYS A 195 -8.84 1.68 -27.68
C LYS A 195 -9.80 2.18 -26.61
N LYS A 196 -9.36 2.18 -25.35
CA LYS A 196 -10.24 2.49 -24.22
C LYS A 196 -9.43 2.93 -23.01
N ILE A 197 -9.96 3.88 -22.25
CA ILE A 197 -9.61 4.05 -20.83
C ILE A 197 -10.81 3.62 -19.99
N GLU A 198 -10.55 2.89 -18.93
CA GLU A 198 -11.56 2.42 -18.00
C GLU A 198 -11.11 2.65 -16.56
N PHE A 199 -12.03 3.09 -15.72
CA PHE A 199 -11.88 3.17 -14.28
C PHE A 199 -12.73 2.05 -13.66
N PRO A 200 -12.14 0.89 -13.29
CA PRO A 200 -12.90 -0.20 -12.71
C PRO A 200 -13.77 0.26 -11.54
N SER A 201 -15.04 -0.18 -11.55
CA SER A 201 -16.07 0.18 -10.56
C SER A 201 -16.50 1.66 -10.57
N ILE A 202 -16.03 2.48 -11.53
CA ILE A 202 -16.48 3.87 -11.72
C ILE A 202 -17.00 4.00 -13.16
N PRO A 203 -18.28 4.33 -13.36
CA PRO A 203 -18.82 4.53 -14.72
C PRO A 203 -18.05 5.60 -15.48
N SER A 204 -17.53 5.23 -16.65
CA SER A 204 -16.82 6.12 -17.57
C SER A 204 -16.97 5.60 -19.00
N ASP A 205 -17.21 6.49 -19.96
CA ASP A 205 -17.14 6.15 -21.39
C ASP A 205 -15.94 6.86 -22.02
N THR A 206 -15.02 6.07 -22.58
CA THR A 206 -13.77 6.57 -23.16
C THR A 206 -13.30 5.61 -24.26
N VAL A 207 -14.23 5.13 -25.09
CA VAL A 207 -13.91 4.32 -26.27
C VAL A 207 -13.37 5.19 -27.40
N MET A 208 -12.27 4.76 -28.01
CA MET A 208 -11.60 5.46 -29.10
C MET A 208 -10.78 4.51 -29.98
N ASN A 209 -10.08 5.06 -30.97
CA ASN A 209 -9.21 4.28 -31.86
C ASN A 209 -8.07 5.15 -32.42
N ASN A 210 -7.37 5.84 -31.54
CA ASN A 210 -6.31 6.77 -31.92
C ASN A 210 -4.98 6.04 -32.03
N LYS A 211 -4.21 6.33 -33.08
CA LYS A 211 -2.82 5.89 -33.21
C LYS A 211 -1.95 6.68 -32.23
N LEU A 212 -1.05 5.98 -31.52
CA LEU A 212 -0.02 6.60 -30.70
C LEU A 212 1.20 6.89 -31.59
N GLU A 213 1.28 8.13 -32.07
CA GLU A 213 2.42 8.60 -32.87
C GLU A 213 3.72 8.56 -32.05
N GLN A 214 4.83 8.24 -32.72
CA GLN A 214 6.14 8.13 -32.08
C GLN A 214 6.58 9.47 -31.48
N ASP A 215 7.05 9.43 -30.24
CA ASP A 215 7.53 10.55 -29.43
C ASP A 215 6.54 11.72 -29.27
N GLN A 216 5.26 11.47 -29.53
CA GLN A 216 4.20 12.46 -29.32
C GLN A 216 3.40 12.17 -28.05
N LEU A 217 3.15 13.23 -27.27
CA LEU A 217 2.31 13.17 -26.10
C LEU A 217 0.84 13.09 -26.51
N PHE A 218 0.23 11.94 -26.26
CA PHE A 218 -1.21 11.77 -26.39
C PHE A 218 -1.86 12.00 -25.03
N THR A 219 -2.89 12.85 -24.98
CA THR A 219 -3.57 13.26 -23.74
C THR A 219 -5.07 13.05 -23.85
N ILE A 220 -5.67 12.51 -22.79
CA ILE A 220 -7.12 12.42 -22.60
C ILE A 220 -7.47 13.05 -21.26
N GLU A 221 -8.49 13.90 -21.29
CA GLU A 221 -9.11 14.43 -20.08
C GLU A 221 -10.46 13.72 -19.88
N SER A 222 -10.68 13.24 -18.66
CA SER A 222 -11.91 12.56 -18.26
C SER A 222 -12.41 13.15 -16.96
N LYS A 223 -13.72 13.21 -16.80
CA LYS A 223 -14.35 13.60 -15.54
C LYS A 223 -15.10 12.39 -15.00
N ILE A 224 -14.70 11.92 -13.83
CA ILE A 224 -15.31 10.75 -13.19
C ILE A 224 -16.05 11.18 -11.93
N LYS A 225 -17.17 10.52 -11.62
CA LYS A 225 -17.88 10.70 -10.36
C LYS A 225 -17.67 9.47 -9.50
N ILE A 226 -17.05 9.64 -8.33
CA ILE A 226 -16.81 8.53 -7.41
C ILE A 226 -18.17 8.05 -6.88
N PRO A 227 -18.55 6.76 -7.03
CA PRO A 227 -19.80 6.25 -6.49
C PRO A 227 -19.86 6.42 -4.97
N ASP A 228 -21.04 6.70 -4.41
CA ASP A 228 -21.27 6.79 -2.96
C ASP A 228 -20.83 5.53 -2.18
N SER A 229 -20.83 4.37 -2.85
CA SER A 229 -20.43 3.08 -2.29
C SER A 229 -18.94 2.75 -2.46
N TYR A 230 -18.16 3.65 -3.07
CA TYR A 230 -16.74 3.38 -3.34
C TYR A 230 -15.95 3.29 -2.02
N PRO A 231 -15.09 2.27 -1.85
CA PRO A 231 -14.37 2.08 -0.60
C PRO A 231 -13.33 3.19 -0.37
N ILE A 232 -13.16 3.56 0.90
CA ILE A 232 -12.09 4.46 1.33
C ILE A 232 -10.71 3.80 1.17
N SER A 233 -9.71 4.62 0.86
CA SER A 233 -8.33 4.20 0.62
C SER A 233 -7.57 4.03 1.93
N GLN A 234 -7.36 2.79 2.36
CA GLN A 234 -6.56 2.50 3.55
C GLN A 234 -5.97 1.09 3.51
N PRO A 235 -4.92 0.81 4.32
CA PRO A 235 -4.41 -0.53 4.54
C PRO A 235 -5.50 -1.55 4.84
N TYR A 236 -5.57 -2.61 4.02
CA TYR A 236 -6.61 -3.63 4.13
C TYR A 236 -6.63 -4.32 5.50
N TRP A 237 -5.48 -4.41 6.17
CA TRP A 237 -5.34 -4.96 7.51
C TRP A 237 -5.76 -4.00 8.63
N LEU A 238 -5.98 -2.71 8.33
CA LEU A 238 -6.47 -1.69 9.28
C LEU A 238 -7.95 -1.33 9.06
N VAL A 239 -8.65 -2.02 8.16
CA VAL A 239 -10.09 -1.83 7.94
C VAL A 239 -10.90 -2.22 9.18
N LYS A 240 -10.49 -3.28 9.87
CA LYS A 240 -10.99 -3.62 11.20
C LYS A 240 -10.00 -3.18 12.25
N GLU A 241 -10.53 -2.80 13.41
CA GLU A 241 -9.72 -2.47 14.56
C GLU A 241 -8.81 -3.67 14.93
N PRO A 242 -7.50 -3.45 15.08
CA PRO A 242 -6.58 -4.51 15.45
C PRO A 242 -6.89 -5.00 16.87
N THR A 243 -6.75 -6.31 17.09
CA THR A 243 -6.76 -6.87 18.44
C THR A 243 -5.33 -7.02 18.94
N LYS A 244 -5.17 -7.43 20.20
CA LYS A 244 -3.83 -7.62 20.79
C LYS A 244 -3.04 -8.67 20.00
N GLY A 245 -2.03 -8.19 19.26
CA GLY A 245 -1.12 -9.03 18.49
C GLY A 245 -1.68 -9.60 17.18
N SER A 246 -2.85 -9.15 16.70
CA SER A 246 -3.39 -9.63 15.42
C SER A 246 -4.26 -8.63 14.67
N PHE A 247 -4.32 -8.80 13.35
CA PHE A 247 -5.19 -8.03 12.45
C PHE A 247 -6.31 -8.93 11.93
N THR A 248 -7.53 -8.38 11.90
CA THR A 248 -8.70 -9.09 11.37
C THR A 248 -8.87 -8.73 9.89
N ILE A 249 -8.61 -9.70 9.00
CA ILE A 249 -8.76 -9.54 7.55
C ILE A 249 -9.93 -10.41 7.10
N LEU A 250 -11.02 -9.77 6.67
CA LEU A 250 -12.25 -10.47 6.27
C LEU A 250 -12.12 -11.17 4.91
N ASP A 251 -11.36 -10.57 3.99
CA ASP A 251 -11.13 -11.12 2.66
C ASP A 251 -9.76 -11.82 2.61
N GLN A 252 -9.78 -13.15 2.65
CA GLN A 252 -8.57 -13.96 2.64
C GLN A 252 -7.72 -13.76 1.37
N GLN A 253 -8.30 -13.32 0.25
CA GLN A 253 -7.56 -13.09 -0.99
C GLN A 253 -6.64 -11.86 -0.91
N LYS A 254 -6.82 -11.00 0.11
CA LYS A 254 -5.92 -9.87 0.37
C LYS A 254 -4.69 -10.28 1.19
N ILE A 255 -4.75 -11.40 1.92
CA ILE A 255 -3.65 -11.86 2.76
C ILE A 255 -2.43 -12.17 1.88
N GLY A 256 -1.27 -11.63 2.26
CA GLY A 256 -0.01 -11.81 1.54
C GLY A 256 0.27 -10.75 0.46
N LYS A 257 -0.67 -9.84 0.18
CA LYS A 257 -0.37 -8.64 -0.63
C LYS A 257 0.58 -7.72 0.14
N ALA A 258 1.66 -7.29 -0.52
CA ALA A 258 2.68 -6.41 0.05
C ALA A 258 2.22 -4.95 0.22
N GLU A 259 1.41 -4.46 -0.72
CA GLU A 259 0.78 -3.13 -0.71
C GLU A 259 -0.74 -3.28 -0.95
N ASN A 260 -1.51 -2.22 -0.71
CA ASN A 260 -2.91 -2.18 -1.14
C ASN A 260 -3.00 -2.16 -2.67
N ASP A 261 -4.14 -2.63 -3.19
CA ASP A 261 -4.50 -2.33 -4.58
C ASP A 261 -4.62 -0.81 -4.79
N PHE A 262 -4.47 -0.35 -6.03
CA PHE A 262 -4.62 1.06 -6.36
C PHE A 262 -5.99 1.56 -5.92
N SER A 263 -6.03 2.70 -5.21
CA SER A 263 -7.28 3.34 -4.77
C SER A 263 -8.26 3.50 -5.91
N ILE A 264 -7.79 4.05 -7.03
CA ILE A 264 -8.52 4.10 -8.29
C ILE A 264 -7.56 3.56 -9.36
N PRO A 265 -7.73 2.32 -9.82
CA PRO A 265 -6.99 1.80 -10.96
C PRO A 265 -7.50 2.45 -12.25
N VAL A 266 -6.58 2.64 -13.20
CA VAL A 266 -6.86 3.16 -14.54
C VAL A 266 -6.37 2.12 -15.54
N ASN A 267 -7.32 1.43 -16.17
CA ASN A 267 -7.06 0.42 -17.18
C ASN A 267 -6.98 1.09 -18.55
N ILE A 268 -5.83 0.98 -19.20
CA ILE A 268 -5.54 1.53 -20.52
C ILE A 268 -5.44 0.37 -21.49
N TYR A 269 -6.38 0.33 -22.43
CA TYR A 269 -6.45 -0.68 -23.48
C TYR A 269 -5.70 -0.16 -24.71
N VAL A 270 -4.62 -0.84 -25.06
CA VAL A 270 -3.79 -0.54 -26.22
C VAL A 270 -3.73 -1.77 -27.11
N SER A 271 -3.86 -1.60 -28.41
CA SER A 271 -3.69 -2.68 -29.38
C SER A 271 -2.40 -2.55 -30.17
N TYR A 272 -1.77 -3.70 -30.42
CA TYR A 272 -0.71 -3.88 -31.40
C TYR A 272 -1.21 -4.89 -32.46
N GLY A 273 -1.48 -4.43 -33.67
CA GLY A 273 -2.14 -5.26 -34.68
C GLY A 273 -3.50 -5.79 -34.19
N SER A 274 -3.62 -7.11 -34.08
CA SER A 274 -4.83 -7.79 -33.55
C SER A 274 -4.76 -8.15 -32.06
N VAL A 275 -3.63 -7.89 -31.39
CA VAL A 275 -3.42 -8.25 -29.99
C VAL A 275 -3.78 -7.06 -29.10
N ASP A 276 -4.62 -7.30 -28.11
CA ASP A 276 -5.02 -6.31 -27.10
C ASP A 276 -4.19 -6.47 -25.82
N LEU A 277 -3.66 -5.35 -25.36
CA LEU A 277 -2.84 -5.20 -24.16
C LEU A 277 -3.61 -4.32 -23.17
N VAL A 278 -3.63 -4.71 -21.90
CA VAL A 278 -4.31 -3.96 -20.85
C VAL A 278 -3.32 -3.58 -19.76
N PHE A 279 -2.94 -2.30 -19.73
CA PHE A 279 -2.08 -1.76 -18.69
C PHE A 279 -2.94 -1.20 -17.56
N SER A 280 -2.65 -1.58 -16.32
CA SER A 280 -3.32 -1.03 -15.14
C SER A 280 -2.35 -0.15 -14.37
N ILE A 281 -2.63 1.15 -14.32
CA ILE A 281 -1.82 2.15 -13.61
C ILE A 281 -2.66 2.82 -12.52
N PRO A 282 -2.07 3.33 -11.43
CA PRO A 282 -2.83 4.07 -10.43
C PRO A 282 -3.15 5.50 -10.90
N LEU A 283 -4.30 6.02 -10.49
CA LEU A 283 -4.50 7.47 -10.42
C LEU A 283 -3.58 8.06 -9.33
N ARG A 284 -2.88 9.15 -9.66
CA ARG A 284 -1.93 9.81 -8.75
C ARG A 284 -2.17 11.31 -8.70
N TYR A 285 -1.58 11.95 -7.69
CA TYR A 285 -1.34 13.38 -7.70
C TYR A 285 0.16 13.63 -7.84
N ARG A 286 0.51 14.58 -8.71
CA ARG A 286 1.89 15.00 -8.96
C ARG A 286 2.04 16.47 -8.62
N TRP A 287 3.12 16.81 -7.92
CA TRP A 287 3.54 18.19 -7.71
C TRP A 287 5.04 18.33 -7.96
N ASN A 288 5.50 19.56 -8.13
CA ASN A 288 6.91 19.86 -8.30
C ASN A 288 7.45 20.55 -7.04
N ASP A 289 8.42 19.92 -6.38
CA ASP A 289 9.24 20.56 -5.36
C ASP A 289 10.39 21.32 -6.03
N ARG A 290 10.75 22.49 -5.50
CA ARG A 290 11.79 23.33 -6.11
C ARG A 290 13.21 22.78 -5.91
N VAL A 291 13.41 21.91 -4.93
CA VAL A 291 14.70 21.29 -4.59
C VAL A 291 14.75 19.87 -5.14
N ASP A 292 13.70 19.09 -4.88
CA ASP A 292 13.70 17.65 -5.14
C ASP A 292 13.07 17.26 -6.50
N GLY A 293 12.44 18.23 -7.20
CA GLY A 293 11.84 18.02 -8.51
C GLY A 293 10.46 17.36 -8.45
N GLU A 294 10.22 16.37 -9.31
CA GLU A 294 8.90 15.74 -9.42
C GLU A 294 8.60 14.81 -8.24
N HIS A 295 7.49 15.08 -7.56
CA HIS A 295 6.97 14.21 -6.52
C HIS A 295 5.60 13.65 -6.87
N TYR A 296 5.35 12.44 -6.36
CA TYR A 296 4.12 11.71 -6.55
C TYR A 296 3.55 11.27 -5.21
N ARG A 297 2.22 11.30 -5.10
CA ARG A 297 1.49 10.58 -4.07
C ARG A 297 0.35 9.77 -4.67
N PRO A 298 -0.02 8.65 -4.03
CA PRO A 298 -1.25 7.94 -4.36
C PRO A 298 -2.46 8.89 -4.26
N PHE A 299 -3.45 8.67 -5.13
CA PHE A 299 -4.76 9.28 -4.95
C PHE A 299 -5.53 8.58 -3.83
N GLU A 300 -6.20 9.33 -2.97
CA GLU A 300 -6.86 8.82 -1.76
C GLU A 300 -8.37 9.07 -1.81
N VAL A 301 -9.16 8.01 -1.68
CA VAL A 301 -10.60 8.12 -1.41
C VAL A 301 -10.80 8.26 0.09
N CYS A 302 -11.22 9.44 0.54
CA CYS A 302 -11.37 9.79 1.95
C CYS A 302 -12.86 9.85 2.36
N PRO A 303 -13.21 9.70 3.64
CA PRO A 303 -14.51 10.17 4.12
C PRO A 303 -14.69 11.68 3.81
N PRO A 304 -15.90 12.16 3.51
CA PRO A 304 -16.15 13.57 3.15
C PRO A 304 -15.79 14.55 4.27
N VAL A 305 -15.89 14.08 5.51
CA VAL A 305 -15.42 14.78 6.72
C VAL A 305 -14.85 13.75 7.70
N ILE A 306 -13.85 14.17 8.46
CA ILE A 306 -13.30 13.39 9.58
C ILE A 306 -13.34 14.20 10.86
N ALA A 307 -13.28 13.52 12.00
CA ALA A 307 -13.14 14.10 13.32
C ALA A 307 -11.88 13.55 14.00
N ASN A 308 -10.88 14.40 14.24
CA ASN A 308 -9.73 14.05 15.07
C ASN A 308 -9.94 14.52 16.51
N LEU A 309 -9.66 13.63 17.46
CA LEU A 309 -9.56 13.95 18.89
C LEU A 309 -8.10 14.19 19.25
N ASN A 310 -7.88 15.05 20.26
CA ASN A 310 -6.55 15.22 20.84
C ASN A 310 -6.30 14.11 21.85
N GLY A 311 -5.39 13.19 21.52
CA GLY A 311 -5.00 12.11 22.42
C GLY A 311 -5.87 10.86 22.32
N LYS A 312 -5.44 9.80 23.01
CA LYS A 312 -6.14 8.50 23.04
C LYS A 312 -6.90 8.26 24.34
N VAL A 313 -6.53 8.98 25.40
CA VAL A 313 -7.10 8.82 26.74
C VAL A 313 -7.29 10.20 27.39
N ALA A 314 -8.46 10.43 27.98
CA ALA A 314 -8.73 11.58 28.85
C ALA A 314 -8.96 11.09 30.28
N ILE A 315 -8.05 11.43 31.19
CA ILE A 315 -8.12 11.03 32.60
C ILE A 315 -8.78 12.14 33.43
N PHE A 316 -9.75 11.78 34.26
CA PHE A 316 -10.45 12.65 35.19
C PHE A 316 -10.07 12.25 36.62
N PRO A 317 -9.24 13.03 37.33
CA PRO A 317 -8.83 12.70 38.70
C PRO A 317 -9.93 12.99 39.73
N ASP A 318 -10.88 13.88 39.40
CA ASP A 318 -11.97 14.35 40.24
C ASP A 318 -13.27 14.49 39.42
N GLU A 319 -14.33 15.01 40.03
CA GLU A 319 -15.64 15.20 39.39
C GLU A 319 -15.71 16.45 38.47
N LYS A 320 -14.57 17.12 38.21
CA LYS A 320 -14.57 18.36 37.44
C LYS A 320 -14.73 18.10 35.96
N THR A 321 -15.52 18.96 35.32
CA THR A 321 -15.70 19.00 33.88
C THR A 321 -14.39 19.34 33.16
N LYS A 322 -14.10 18.64 32.06
CA LYS A 322 -13.01 18.98 31.14
C LYS A 322 -13.53 19.27 29.74
N ASN A 323 -12.75 20.05 29.00
CA ASN A 323 -13.03 20.30 27.58
C ASN A 323 -12.35 19.24 26.72
N ILE A 324 -13.13 18.54 25.91
CA ILE A 324 -12.63 17.70 24.82
C ILE A 324 -12.74 18.50 23.53
N ARG A 325 -11.61 18.65 22.83
CA ARG A 325 -11.54 19.35 21.54
C ARG A 325 -11.57 18.35 20.41
N ILE A 326 -12.37 18.65 19.41
CA ILE A 326 -12.58 17.84 18.21
C ILE A 326 -12.25 18.71 17.02
N LYS A 327 -11.26 18.29 16.24
CA LYS A 327 -10.88 18.97 15.00
C LYS A 327 -11.57 18.27 13.84
N LEU A 328 -12.51 18.95 13.21
CA LEU A 328 -13.08 18.50 11.94
C LEU A 328 -12.18 18.93 10.79
N LYS A 329 -12.07 18.08 9.77
CA LYS A 329 -11.42 18.40 8.49
C LYS A 329 -12.29 17.88 7.36
N SER A 330 -12.59 18.73 6.38
CA SER A 330 -13.33 18.32 5.17
C SER A 330 -12.39 17.75 4.11
N PHE A 331 -12.85 16.72 3.40
CA PHE A 331 -12.26 16.22 2.15
C PHE A 331 -13.16 16.47 0.94
N SER A 332 -14.32 17.10 1.15
CA SER A 332 -15.23 17.58 0.11
C SER A 332 -15.60 19.03 0.36
N PRO A 333 -15.91 19.83 -0.68
CA PRO A 333 -16.41 21.18 -0.50
C PRO A 333 -17.87 21.19 -0.02
N ASN A 334 -18.30 22.32 0.57
CA ASN A 334 -19.68 22.60 0.97
C ASN A 334 -20.30 21.53 1.89
N ILE A 335 -19.54 21.02 2.86
CA ILE A 335 -20.04 20.03 3.81
C ILE A 335 -20.60 20.74 5.04
N SER A 336 -21.85 20.45 5.38
CA SER A 336 -22.50 20.97 6.60
C SER A 336 -23.26 19.86 7.30
N GLY A 337 -23.37 19.94 8.62
CA GLY A 337 -23.98 18.90 9.42
C GLY A 337 -23.94 19.21 10.91
N GLU A 338 -24.14 18.18 11.73
CA GLU A 338 -24.01 18.27 13.18
C GLU A 338 -22.95 17.31 13.69
N VAL A 339 -22.14 17.76 14.64
CA VAL A 339 -21.28 16.89 15.44
C VAL A 339 -21.94 16.64 16.80
N HIS A 340 -22.00 15.38 17.20
CA HIS A 340 -22.45 14.98 18.53
C HIS A 340 -21.52 13.92 19.12
N LEU A 341 -21.65 13.72 20.42
CA LEU A 341 -20.87 12.74 21.16
C LEU A 341 -21.76 11.61 21.61
N GLN A 342 -21.24 10.40 21.47
CA GLN A 342 -21.83 9.21 22.04
C GLN A 342 -20.89 8.70 23.12
N THR A 343 -21.37 8.67 24.35
CA THR A 343 -20.61 8.11 25.48
C THR A 343 -21.33 6.90 26.04
N ASP A 344 -20.56 5.89 26.41
CA ASP A 344 -21.10 4.75 27.14
C ASP A 344 -21.16 5.06 28.64
N GLY A 345 -22.22 4.64 29.33
CA GLY A 345 -22.37 4.84 30.78
C GLY A 345 -22.92 6.21 31.18
N ASN A 346 -22.55 6.69 32.38
CA ASN A 346 -23.19 7.85 33.03
C ASN A 346 -22.40 9.16 32.89
N TRP A 347 -21.63 9.32 31.81
CA TRP A 347 -20.92 10.56 31.51
C TRP A 347 -21.89 11.60 30.94
N LYS A 348 -21.66 12.88 31.23
CA LYS A 348 -22.50 13.97 30.69
C LYS A 348 -21.68 14.86 29.78
N ASP A 349 -22.15 15.04 28.56
CA ASP A 349 -21.62 15.96 27.57
C ASP A 349 -22.49 17.23 27.44
N SER A 350 -21.87 18.35 27.08
CA SER A 350 -22.56 19.61 26.81
C SER A 350 -21.74 20.48 25.84
N PRO A 351 -22.36 21.08 24.80
CA PRO A 351 -23.75 20.86 24.37
C PRO A 351 -23.98 19.45 23.81
N TYR A 352 -25.24 19.05 23.59
CA TYR A 352 -25.56 17.73 23.01
C TYR A 352 -25.09 17.60 21.56
N SER A 353 -25.26 18.65 20.76
CA SER A 353 -24.74 18.73 19.39
C SER A 353 -24.25 20.14 19.08
N ILE A 354 -23.37 20.24 18.08
CA ILE A 354 -22.91 21.52 17.52
C ILE A 354 -23.05 21.47 16.00
N PRO A 355 -23.76 22.41 15.36
CA PRO A 355 -23.79 22.50 13.91
C PRO A 355 -22.45 22.98 13.36
N PHE A 356 -22.07 22.46 12.19
CA PHE A 356 -20.85 22.87 11.47
C PHE A 356 -21.14 23.12 9.99
N SER A 357 -20.31 23.97 9.38
CA SER A 357 -20.33 24.24 7.94
C SER A 357 -18.91 24.54 7.47
N LEU A 358 -18.40 23.70 6.57
CA LEU A 358 -17.07 23.75 5.98
C LEU A 358 -17.24 24.03 4.49
N LYS A 359 -16.81 25.21 4.03
CA LYS A 359 -17.12 25.71 2.69
C LYS A 359 -16.18 25.11 1.66
N ASN A 360 -14.89 25.15 1.93
CA ASN A 360 -13.87 24.64 1.03
C ASN A 360 -13.46 23.23 1.44
N LYS A 361 -12.90 22.52 0.48
CA LYS A 361 -12.19 21.27 0.74
C LYS A 361 -10.93 21.56 1.57
N TYR A 362 -10.63 20.69 2.52
CA TYR A 362 -9.55 20.84 3.50
C TYR A 362 -9.74 21.97 4.52
N ASP A 363 -10.93 22.56 4.61
CA ASP A 363 -11.27 23.45 5.72
C ASP A 363 -11.19 22.65 7.03
N GLU A 364 -10.63 23.29 8.05
CA GLU A 364 -10.50 22.72 9.39
C GLU A 364 -11.19 23.62 10.41
N GLN A 365 -11.99 23.02 11.30
CA GLN A 365 -12.62 23.74 12.40
C GLN A 365 -12.56 22.92 13.69
N THR A 366 -12.27 23.59 14.80
CA THR A 366 -12.21 22.92 16.11
C THR A 366 -13.45 23.26 16.93
N TYR A 367 -14.07 22.23 17.47
CA TYR A 367 -15.22 22.30 18.36
C TYR A 367 -14.82 21.81 19.75
N SER A 368 -15.49 22.33 20.78
CA SER A 368 -15.19 21.98 22.17
C SER A 368 -16.45 21.54 22.88
N PHE A 369 -16.40 20.37 23.49
CA PHE A 369 -17.45 19.82 24.33
C PHE A 369 -16.98 19.75 25.78
N LYS A 370 -17.88 20.07 26.70
CA LYS A 370 -17.67 19.90 28.14
C LYS A 370 -18.10 18.49 28.54
N ILE A 371 -17.16 17.69 29.03
CA ILE A 371 -17.39 16.34 29.52
C ILE A 371 -17.29 16.34 31.04
N THR A 372 -18.36 15.88 31.71
CA THR A 372 -18.43 15.74 33.16
C THR A 372 -18.44 14.27 33.54
N PRO A 373 -17.49 13.81 34.36
CA PRO A 373 -17.42 12.42 34.78
C PRO A 373 -18.51 12.03 35.77
N PRO A 374 -18.84 10.73 35.87
CA PRO A 374 -19.64 10.20 36.97
C PRO A 374 -18.84 10.22 38.29
N LYS A 375 -19.55 10.01 39.41
CA LYS A 375 -18.92 9.88 40.74
C LYS A 375 -18.01 8.65 40.84
N ASN A 376 -18.46 7.53 40.29
CA ASN A 376 -17.77 6.26 40.42
C ASN A 376 -16.60 6.18 39.44
N SER A 377 -15.47 5.65 39.91
CA SER A 377 -14.34 5.32 39.06
C SER A 377 -14.70 4.27 37.99
N GLY A 378 -14.09 4.38 36.82
CA GLY A 378 -14.39 3.50 35.69
C GLY A 378 -13.82 4.01 34.36
N VAL A 379 -13.92 3.15 33.35
CA VAL A 379 -13.51 3.45 31.97
C VAL A 379 -14.76 3.47 31.10
N SER A 380 -14.85 4.45 30.20
CA SER A 380 -15.90 4.57 29.19
C SER A 380 -15.27 4.92 27.84
N MET A 381 -15.96 4.57 26.76
CA MET A 381 -15.62 5.00 25.41
C MET A 381 -16.46 6.21 25.03
N LEU A 382 -15.81 7.28 24.57
CA LEU A 382 -16.46 8.38 23.88
C LEU A 382 -16.19 8.24 22.39
N ASN A 383 -17.25 8.20 21.60
CA ASN A 383 -17.22 8.22 20.13
C ASN A 383 -17.72 9.57 19.62
N VAL A 384 -17.12 10.05 18.54
CA VAL A 384 -17.59 11.23 17.82
C VAL A 384 -18.36 10.79 16.59
N GLU A 385 -19.55 11.34 16.43
CA GLU A 385 -20.41 11.10 15.28
C GLU A 385 -20.71 12.42 14.57
N LEU A 386 -20.67 12.37 13.25
CA LEU A 386 -20.95 13.48 12.35
C LEU A 386 -22.17 13.09 11.51
N ASN A 387 -23.26 13.83 11.63
CA ASN A 387 -24.46 13.62 10.83
C ASN A 387 -24.50 14.63 9.68
N ILE A 388 -24.48 14.13 8.44
CA ILE A 388 -24.59 14.92 7.21
C ILE A 388 -25.66 14.27 6.35
N ASP A 389 -26.72 15.01 6.02
CA ASP A 389 -27.82 14.55 5.17
C ASP A 389 -28.40 13.17 5.59
N GLY A 390 -28.46 12.90 6.89
CA GLY A 390 -28.96 11.64 7.45
C GLY A 390 -27.97 10.46 7.40
N LYS A 391 -26.72 10.67 6.93
CA LYS A 391 -25.63 9.69 6.98
C LYS A 391 -24.71 9.99 8.18
N THR A 392 -24.37 8.96 8.95
CA THR A 392 -23.43 9.06 10.08
C THR A 392 -22.00 8.74 9.64
N TYR A 393 -21.06 9.62 10.00
CA TYR A 393 -19.62 9.42 9.84
C TYR A 393 -18.93 9.47 11.20
N ASN A 394 -17.97 8.57 11.43
CA ASN A 394 -17.30 8.43 12.73
C ASN A 394 -15.80 8.19 12.58
N LYS A 395 -15.20 8.67 11.48
CA LYS A 395 -13.81 8.40 11.16
C LYS A 395 -12.90 9.55 11.59
N SER A 396 -11.73 9.17 12.09
CA SER A 396 -10.57 10.02 12.30
C SER A 396 -9.62 9.88 11.10
N PHE A 397 -8.53 10.64 11.09
CA PHE A 397 -7.53 10.63 10.03
C PHE A 397 -6.14 10.53 10.63
N VAL A 398 -5.34 9.59 10.12
CA VAL A 398 -3.92 9.47 10.43
C VAL A 398 -3.14 9.42 9.13
N GLU A 399 -2.15 10.30 9.03
CA GLU A 399 -1.23 10.39 7.91
C GLU A 399 0.18 10.02 8.36
N ILE A 400 0.80 9.10 7.63
CA ILE A 400 2.18 8.69 7.83
C ILE A 400 2.98 9.26 6.66
N LEU A 401 3.72 10.33 6.94
CA LEU A 401 4.48 11.09 5.97
C LEU A 401 5.94 11.19 6.41
N HIS A 402 6.80 10.40 5.77
CA HIS A 402 8.25 10.53 5.90
C HIS A 402 8.92 10.57 4.54
N ALA A 403 10.02 11.33 4.41
CA ALA A 403 10.71 11.55 3.14
C ALA A 403 11.19 10.26 2.42
N HIS A 404 11.25 9.12 3.12
CA HIS A 404 11.79 7.87 2.59
C HIS A 404 10.74 6.78 2.30
N ILE A 405 9.45 7.10 2.47
CA ILE A 405 8.34 6.21 2.12
C ILE A 405 7.28 6.97 1.34
N LYS A 406 6.46 6.25 0.57
CA LYS A 406 5.26 6.84 -0.01
C LYS A 406 4.32 7.28 1.13
N PRO A 407 3.62 8.43 1.01
CA PRO A 407 2.58 8.80 1.98
C PRO A 407 1.57 7.68 2.15
N GLN A 408 1.17 7.41 3.39
CA GLN A 408 0.12 6.45 3.71
C GLN A 408 -0.91 7.09 4.62
N VAL A 409 -2.18 6.74 4.41
CA VAL A 409 -3.29 7.23 5.23
C VAL A 409 -4.13 6.06 5.74
N TYR A 410 -4.73 6.23 6.91
CA TYR A 410 -5.78 5.34 7.38
C TYR A 410 -6.79 6.08 8.27
N PHE A 411 -7.99 5.51 8.38
CA PHE A 411 -9.14 6.14 8.99
C PHE A 411 -9.66 5.30 10.16
N PRO A 412 -9.04 5.41 11.36
CA PRO A 412 -9.55 4.73 12.55
C PRO A 412 -10.87 5.37 12.98
N GLU A 413 -11.60 4.70 13.88
CA GLU A 413 -12.78 5.32 14.51
C GLU A 413 -12.35 6.53 15.34
N SER A 414 -13.16 7.58 15.31
CA SER A 414 -12.98 8.78 16.12
C SER A 414 -13.48 8.52 17.54
N LYS A 415 -12.59 8.01 18.38
CA LYS A 415 -12.90 7.67 19.77
C LYS A 415 -11.75 7.96 20.73
N ILE A 416 -12.09 8.22 21.99
CA ILE A 416 -11.16 8.48 23.09
C ILE A 416 -11.63 7.79 24.38
N SER A 417 -10.71 7.15 25.10
CA SER A 417 -11.03 6.51 26.36
C SER A 417 -11.18 7.55 27.47
N LEU A 418 -12.37 7.60 28.09
CA LEU A 418 -12.63 8.41 29.26
C LEU A 418 -12.35 7.58 30.51
N VAL A 419 -11.45 8.05 31.36
CA VAL A 419 -11.00 7.31 32.54
C VAL A 419 -11.27 8.15 33.78
N LYS A 420 -12.24 7.78 34.60
CA LYS A 420 -12.46 8.36 35.93
C LYS A 420 -11.69 7.53 36.96
N LEU A 421 -10.75 8.16 37.64
CA LEU A 421 -9.98 7.56 38.75
C LEU A 421 -9.86 8.57 39.87
N ASP A 422 -10.06 8.15 41.12
CA ASP A 422 -9.83 9.01 42.27
C ASP A 422 -8.33 9.04 42.62
N ILE A 423 -7.61 10.00 42.02
CA ILE A 423 -6.16 10.11 42.18
C ILE A 423 -5.85 11.17 43.23
N LYS A 424 -5.23 10.73 44.34
CA LYS A 424 -4.60 11.63 45.31
C LYS A 424 -3.20 11.99 44.81
N LYS A 425 -2.97 13.26 44.52
CA LYS A 425 -1.62 13.78 44.26
C LYS A 425 -0.89 14.00 45.58
N PHE A 426 0.40 13.68 45.60
CA PHE A 426 1.26 13.90 46.76
C PHE A 426 2.17 15.12 46.58
N ASP A 427 2.52 15.48 45.33
CA ASP A 427 3.34 16.64 44.96
C ASP A 427 2.91 17.24 43.60
N ASP A 428 3.36 18.45 43.31
CA ASP A 428 3.02 19.18 42.06
C ASP A 428 3.99 18.92 40.89
N LYS A 429 5.12 18.24 41.12
CA LYS A 429 6.14 17.98 40.07
C LYS A 429 6.52 16.51 40.02
N ILE A 430 6.60 15.96 38.82
CA ILE A 430 7.07 14.59 38.56
C ILE A 430 8.16 14.58 37.49
N GLY A 431 9.18 13.76 37.69
CA GLY A 431 10.16 13.41 36.66
C GLY A 431 9.79 12.06 36.06
N TYR A 432 9.65 11.99 34.73
CA TYR A 432 9.40 10.75 34.01
C TYR A 432 10.42 10.57 32.88
N ILE A 433 11.00 9.38 32.80
CA ILE A 433 11.88 8.98 31.70
C ILE A 433 11.06 8.13 30.74
N MET A 434 10.79 8.68 29.56
CA MET A 434 9.97 8.05 28.54
C MET A 434 10.66 6.82 27.95
N GLY A 435 9.97 5.69 27.99
CA GLY A 435 10.32 4.49 27.24
C GLY A 435 9.88 4.60 25.78
N SER A 436 10.35 3.68 24.93
CA SER A 436 10.02 3.71 23.51
C SER A 436 8.52 3.46 23.28
N GLY A 437 7.78 4.52 22.95
CA GLY A 437 6.39 4.45 22.50
C GLY A 437 5.35 4.28 23.61
N ASP A 438 5.65 4.68 24.85
CA ASP A 438 4.65 4.70 25.92
C ASP A 438 3.80 5.99 25.93
N ASP A 439 2.55 5.87 26.41
CA ASP A 439 1.58 6.98 26.50
C ASP A 439 1.57 7.62 27.91
N VAL A 440 2.58 7.35 28.75
CA VAL A 440 2.62 7.79 30.16
C VAL A 440 2.75 9.32 30.29
N PRO A 441 3.55 10.04 29.48
CA PRO A 441 3.62 11.50 29.55
C PRO A 441 2.26 12.16 29.34
N GLU A 442 1.47 11.68 28.36
CA GLU A 442 0.13 12.19 28.08
C GLU A 442 -0.82 11.90 29.25
N CYS A 443 -0.73 10.70 29.84
CA CYS A 443 -1.50 10.36 31.04
C CYS A 443 -1.18 11.29 32.22
N LEU A 444 0.10 11.57 32.48
CA LEU A 444 0.54 12.45 33.56
C LEU A 444 0.05 13.89 33.38
N GLN A 445 0.13 14.42 32.15
CA GLN A 445 -0.43 15.74 31.81
C GLN A 445 -1.96 15.78 32.04
N ASN A 446 -2.68 14.72 31.68
CA ASN A 446 -4.12 14.62 31.93
C ASN A 446 -4.47 14.60 33.42
N ILE A 447 -3.65 13.95 34.25
CA ILE A 447 -3.80 13.97 35.71
C ILE A 447 -3.50 15.38 36.26
N GLY A 448 -2.72 16.18 35.52
CA GLY A 448 -2.38 17.57 35.83
C GLY A 448 -1.08 17.69 36.60
N TYR A 449 -0.10 16.85 36.29
CA TYR A 449 1.31 17.05 36.67
C TYR A 449 2.02 18.00 35.68
#